data_AF-U6KED8-F1
#
_entry.id   AF-U6KED8-F1
#
_cell.length_a   1.000
_cell.length_b   1.000
_cell.length_c   1.000
_cell.angle_alpha   90.00
_cell.angle_beta   90.00
_cell.angle_gamma   90.00
#
_symmetry.space_group_name_H-M   'P 1'
#
loop_
_entity.id
_entity.type
_entity.pdbx_description
1 polymer ?
#
loop_
_entity_poly.entity_id
_entity_poly.type
_entity_poly.pdbx_seq_one_letter_code
_entity_poly.pdbx_strand_id
1 'polypeptide(L)'
;MFQTNCTGGDELSRRDVCILRFSAGTAGVCLDEINAAREKAGLTHFKVASDGEHQLPKAEVEEADPPHTSPWDPVCKALIEEEAEKPQESRESNGFNSGTYAFMALESETPDCAAAVNHWKDAANNFTTIPPPKKNELNLYDKQQNVSFIALYNPSNNAAADCRVVTCTRPAASEFTTIPPPKKNELNLYDKQQNVSFIALYNPSNNPAADCRVVTCTRPAASDNSPSNFRSTAEEKKGYALLCMTTPEALKDNEAPFTEEQWNKIKASLTGSASAVAPSLLAVAIAALGLLAL
;
A
#
# COMPACT_ATOMS: atom_id res chain seq x y z
N MET A 1 -12.79 -3.31 12.33
CA MET A 1 -12.03 -4.49 11.84
C MET A 1 -13.06 -5.45 11.28
N PHE A 2 -13.18 -5.54 9.96
CA PHE A 2 -14.24 -6.32 9.31
C PHE A 2 -13.66 -7.58 8.67
N GLN A 3 -14.43 -8.67 8.72
CA GLN A 3 -14.07 -9.98 8.18
C GLN A 3 -14.98 -10.24 6.98
N THR A 4 -14.44 -10.16 5.77
CA THR A 4 -15.17 -10.55 4.56
C THR A 4 -15.09 -12.07 4.40
N ASN A 5 -16.24 -12.74 4.44
CA ASN A 5 -16.36 -14.17 4.16
C ASN A 5 -16.67 -14.36 2.67
N CYS A 6 -15.70 -14.84 1.90
CA CYS A 6 -15.93 -15.27 0.53
C CYS A 6 -16.53 -16.68 0.55
N THR A 7 -17.82 -16.83 0.22
CA THR A 7 -18.42 -18.14 -0.04
C THR A 7 -18.35 -18.42 -1.54
N GLY A 8 -17.50 -19.35 -1.96
CA GLY A 8 -17.49 -19.93 -3.30
C GLY A 8 -18.08 -21.34 -3.28
N GLY A 9 -19.07 -21.56 -4.14
CA GLY A 9 -19.67 -22.88 -4.39
C GLY A 9 -18.81 -23.77 -5.28
N ASP A 10 -19.10 -25.07 -5.17
CA ASP A 10 -18.71 -26.23 -5.99
C ASP A 10 -17.27 -26.78 -5.87
N GLU A 11 -17.14 -27.69 -4.91
CA GLU A 11 -16.60 -29.05 -5.01
C GLU A 11 -15.61 -29.33 -6.18
N LEU A 12 -14.35 -28.85 -6.07
CA LEU A 12 -13.11 -29.60 -6.44
C LEU A 12 -11.80 -28.79 -6.38
N SER A 13 -11.77 -27.51 -6.00
CA SER A 13 -10.51 -26.77 -5.83
C SER A 13 -10.26 -26.38 -4.37
N ARG A 14 -9.52 -27.23 -3.65
CA ARG A 14 -9.16 -27.01 -2.25
C ARG A 14 -7.94 -26.09 -2.14
N ARG A 15 -8.11 -24.77 -2.36
CA ARG A 15 -7.17 -23.70 -1.90
C ARG A 15 -7.85 -22.34 -1.74
N ASP A 16 -8.94 -22.26 -0.98
CA ASP A 16 -9.53 -20.95 -0.63
C ASP A 16 -9.58 -20.78 0.88
N VAL A 17 -8.65 -19.99 1.42
CA VAL A 17 -8.76 -19.41 2.77
C VAL A 17 -8.75 -17.90 2.60
N CYS A 18 -9.94 -17.35 2.34
CA CYS A 18 -10.21 -15.91 2.33
C CYS A 18 -10.50 -15.44 3.77
N ILE A 19 -9.49 -14.85 4.41
CA ILE A 19 -9.73 -13.83 5.43
C ILE A 19 -8.71 -12.72 5.15
N LEU A 20 -9.12 -11.69 4.41
CA LEU A 20 -8.34 -10.46 4.28
C LEU A 20 -8.89 -9.49 5.32
N ARG A 21 -8.18 -9.29 6.44
CA ARG A 21 -8.53 -8.19 7.35
C ARG A 21 -8.02 -6.89 6.74
N PHE A 22 -8.93 -5.98 6.47
CA PHE A 22 -8.65 -4.66 5.93
C PHE A 22 -8.85 -3.58 7.00
N SER A 23 -7.96 -2.59 7.00
CA SER A 23 -8.22 -1.29 7.62
C SER A 23 -7.63 -0.18 6.76
N ALA A 24 -8.45 0.82 6.46
CA ALA A 24 -7.98 2.12 6.03
C ALA A 24 -8.16 3.12 7.17
N GLY A 25 -7.15 3.97 7.40
CA GLY A 25 -7.25 5.07 8.35
C GLY A 25 -8.42 6.00 8.02
N THR A 26 -9.04 6.61 9.04
CA THR A 26 -10.17 7.55 8.86
C THR A 26 -9.72 9.01 8.69
N ALA A 27 -8.46 9.31 8.98
CA ALA A 27 -7.86 10.63 8.79
C ALA A 27 -6.96 10.63 7.55
N GLY A 28 -7.02 11.71 6.77
CA GLY A 28 -6.09 11.92 5.65
C GLY A 28 -4.65 12.07 6.16
N VAL A 29 -3.71 11.38 5.53
CA VAL A 29 -2.27 11.41 5.86
C VAL A 29 -1.45 12.00 4.71
N CYS A 30 -0.22 12.44 5.00
CA CYS A 30 0.78 12.91 4.03
C CYS A 30 0.41 14.14 3.18
N LEU A 31 -0.71 14.80 3.49
CA LEU A 31 -1.19 15.93 2.68
C LEU A 31 -0.23 17.13 2.71
N ASP A 32 0.49 17.31 3.82
CA ASP A 32 1.46 18.39 3.98
C ASP A 32 2.67 18.22 3.04
N GLU A 33 3.30 17.05 3.01
CA GLU A 33 4.41 16.75 2.11
C GLU A 33 3.99 16.77 0.64
N ILE A 34 2.79 16.26 0.35
CA ILE A 34 2.18 16.30 -0.98
C ILE A 34 1.98 17.76 -1.42
N ASN A 35 1.41 18.61 -0.56
CA ASN A 35 1.18 20.00 -0.88
C ASN A 35 2.47 20.80 -1.00
N ALA A 36 3.49 20.52 -0.18
CA ALA A 36 4.81 21.11 -0.32
C ALA A 36 5.47 20.78 -1.68
N ALA A 37 5.22 19.58 -2.24
CA ALA A 37 5.67 19.25 -3.59
C ALA A 37 4.92 20.02 -4.68
N ARG A 38 3.60 20.19 -4.52
CA ARG A 38 2.74 20.93 -5.45
C ARG A 38 3.04 22.41 -5.48
N GLU A 39 3.24 23.01 -4.31
CA GLU A 39 3.59 24.42 -4.15
C GLU A 39 4.88 24.75 -4.92
N LYS A 40 5.90 23.89 -4.81
CA LYS A 40 7.16 24.05 -5.56
C LYS A 40 6.97 23.98 -7.08
N ALA A 41 5.94 23.30 -7.57
CA ALA A 41 5.55 23.28 -8.98
C ALA A 41 4.58 24.41 -9.37
N GLY A 42 4.29 25.34 -8.46
CA GLY A 42 3.33 26.42 -8.67
C GLY A 42 1.88 25.93 -8.82
N LEU A 43 1.56 24.76 -8.29
CA LEU A 43 0.20 24.21 -8.26
C LEU A 43 -0.49 24.55 -6.95
N THR A 44 -1.81 24.71 -7.00
CA THR A 44 -2.63 24.90 -5.81
C THR A 44 -2.56 23.69 -4.89
N HIS A 45 -2.59 23.93 -3.58
CA HIS A 45 -2.69 22.85 -2.60
C HIS A 45 -3.96 22.03 -2.82
N PHE A 46 -3.84 20.72 -2.65
CA PHE A 46 -5.02 19.87 -2.52
C PHE A 46 -5.82 20.27 -1.29
N LYS A 47 -7.13 20.30 -1.49
CA LYS A 47 -8.09 20.35 -0.39
C LYS A 47 -8.18 18.96 0.25
N VAL A 48 -8.46 18.93 1.55
CA VAL A 48 -8.89 17.70 2.22
C VAL A 48 -10.23 17.29 1.62
N ALA A 49 -10.36 16.03 1.22
CA ALA A 49 -11.63 15.49 0.74
C ALA A 49 -12.65 15.42 1.90
N SER A 50 -13.65 16.31 1.87
CA SER A 50 -14.72 16.36 2.89
C SER A 50 -15.99 15.61 2.51
N ASP A 51 -16.16 15.33 1.21
CA ASP A 51 -17.41 14.85 0.62
C ASP A 51 -17.22 13.45 0.04
N GLY A 52 -18.26 12.60 0.09
CA GLY A 52 -18.16 11.17 -0.23
C GLY A 52 -17.68 10.83 -1.64
N GLU A 53 -17.87 11.72 -2.62
CA GLU A 53 -17.40 11.55 -4.01
C GLU A 53 -15.89 11.81 -4.17
N HIS A 54 -15.27 12.51 -3.22
CA HIS A 54 -13.83 12.82 -3.22
C HIS A 54 -13.04 11.90 -2.27
N GLN A 55 -13.73 10.97 -1.61
CA GLN A 55 -13.15 10.09 -0.61
C GLN A 55 -12.95 8.68 -1.14
N LEU A 56 -11.91 8.03 -0.64
CA LEU A 56 -11.70 6.60 -0.78
C LEU A 56 -12.85 5.84 -0.11
N PRO A 57 -13.23 4.66 -0.64
CA PRO A 57 -14.28 3.84 -0.06
C PRO A 57 -14.07 3.64 1.43
N LYS A 58 -15.14 3.65 2.22
CA LYS A 58 -15.04 3.35 3.65
C LYS A 58 -14.50 1.92 3.85
N ALA A 59 -13.76 1.73 4.93
CA ALA A 59 -13.29 0.40 5.33
C ALA A 59 -14.41 -0.48 5.89
N GLU A 60 -15.48 0.16 6.34
CA GLU A 60 -16.66 -0.49 6.87
C GLU A 60 -17.58 -0.77 5.68
N VAL A 61 -17.58 -2.02 5.20
CA VAL A 61 -18.71 -2.50 4.42
C VAL A 61 -19.76 -2.84 5.46
N GLU A 62 -20.76 -1.97 5.63
CA GLU A 62 -22.01 -2.37 6.28
C GLU A 62 -22.49 -3.61 5.51
N GLU A 63 -22.45 -4.76 6.17
CA GLU A 63 -22.78 -6.10 5.67
C GLU A 63 -22.79 -6.22 4.14
N ALA A 64 -21.68 -6.69 3.56
CA ALA A 64 -21.66 -7.01 2.14
C ALA A 64 -22.78 -8.02 1.84
N ASP A 65 -23.86 -7.56 1.20
CA ASP A 65 -24.90 -8.44 0.66
C ASP A 65 -24.19 -9.44 -0.26
N PRO A 66 -24.25 -10.76 0.03
CA PRO A 66 -23.72 -11.76 -0.88
C PRO A 66 -24.41 -11.58 -2.24
N PRO A 67 -23.65 -11.44 -3.35
CA PRO A 67 -22.29 -11.93 -3.55
C PRO A 67 -21.19 -10.85 -3.64
N HIS A 68 -21.38 -9.63 -3.13
CA HIS A 68 -20.47 -8.52 -3.44
C HIS A 68 -19.12 -8.62 -2.70
N THR A 69 -18.05 -8.78 -3.47
CA THR A 69 -16.65 -8.68 -3.03
C THR A 69 -16.30 -7.25 -2.64
N SER A 70 -15.45 -7.07 -1.62
CA SER A 70 -15.05 -5.73 -1.18
C SER A 70 -14.30 -5.00 -2.30
N PRO A 71 -14.54 -3.69 -2.51
CA PRO A 71 -13.70 -2.83 -3.35
C PRO A 71 -12.21 -3.06 -3.16
N TRP A 72 -11.80 -3.34 -1.91
CA TRP A 72 -10.41 -3.44 -1.48
C TRP A 72 -9.76 -4.80 -1.78
N ASP A 73 -10.51 -5.81 -2.19
CA ASP A 73 -9.98 -7.16 -2.41
C ASP A 73 -8.83 -7.19 -3.45
N PRO A 74 -8.91 -6.53 -4.62
CA PRO A 74 -7.80 -6.47 -5.57
C PRO A 74 -6.56 -5.77 -5.00
N VAL A 75 -6.75 -4.72 -4.20
CA VAL A 75 -5.65 -3.99 -3.54
C VAL A 75 -4.96 -4.89 -2.53
N CYS A 76 -5.73 -5.58 -1.69
CA CYS A 76 -5.17 -6.47 -0.68
C CYS A 76 -4.52 -7.71 -1.27
N LYS A 77 -5.05 -8.24 -2.37
CA LYS A 77 -4.42 -9.32 -3.11
C LYS A 77 -3.03 -8.91 -3.62
N ALA A 78 -2.95 -7.74 -4.25
CA ALA A 78 -1.67 -7.21 -4.74
C ALA A 78 -0.65 -6.96 -3.63
N LEU A 79 -1.10 -6.55 -2.44
CA LEU A 79 -0.22 -6.28 -1.30
C LEU A 79 0.31 -7.51 -0.58
N ILE A 80 -0.41 -8.63 -0.62
CA ILE A 80 -0.09 -9.83 0.19
C ILE A 80 0.60 -10.92 -0.63
N GLU A 81 0.36 -10.98 -1.93
CA GLU A 81 0.88 -12.07 -2.76
C GLU A 81 2.35 -11.88 -3.16
N GLU A 82 3.02 -10.78 -2.77
CA GLU A 82 4.42 -10.40 -3.13
C GLU A 82 4.76 -10.44 -4.64
N GLU A 83 3.90 -11.00 -5.47
CA GLU A 83 3.94 -11.00 -6.92
C GLU A 83 2.52 -10.78 -7.42
N ALA A 84 2.17 -9.53 -7.68
CA ALA A 84 1.01 -9.24 -8.51
C ALA A 84 1.49 -8.46 -9.74
N GLU A 85 1.85 -9.21 -10.78
CA GLU A 85 1.58 -8.72 -12.12
C GLU A 85 0.08 -8.40 -12.22
N LYS A 86 -0.18 -7.13 -12.53
CA LYS A 86 -1.38 -6.55 -13.14
C LYS A 86 -2.71 -6.81 -12.42
N PRO A 87 -3.31 -5.77 -11.83
CA PRO A 87 -4.76 -5.68 -11.73
C PRO A 87 -5.36 -5.73 -13.14
N GLN A 88 -6.24 -6.70 -13.43
CA GLN A 88 -7.07 -6.66 -14.62
C GLN A 88 -7.91 -5.38 -14.63
N GLU A 89 -7.99 -4.72 -15.79
CA GLU A 89 -8.94 -3.65 -16.04
C GLU A 89 -10.37 -4.18 -15.84
N SER A 90 -10.99 -3.87 -14.70
CA SER A 90 -12.43 -3.62 -14.67
C SER A 90 -12.63 -2.13 -14.41
N ARG A 91 -12.68 -1.38 -15.52
CA ARG A 91 -13.36 -0.09 -15.54
C ARG A 91 -14.84 -0.40 -15.33
N GLU A 92 -15.40 0.16 -14.25
CA GLU A 92 -16.81 0.15 -13.81
C GLU A 92 -17.15 -0.81 -12.66
N SER A 93 -17.46 -0.20 -11.50
CA SER A 93 -18.25 -0.71 -10.35
C SER A 93 -17.58 -1.47 -9.19
N ASN A 94 -16.26 -1.42 -8.99
CA ASN A 94 -15.66 -1.94 -7.75
C ASN A 94 -15.79 -0.98 -6.55
N GLY A 95 -16.78 -0.08 -6.51
CA GLY A 95 -17.02 0.86 -5.42
C GLY A 95 -16.01 2.02 -5.24
N PHE A 96 -14.93 2.08 -6.04
CA PHE A 96 -14.02 3.23 -6.10
C PHE A 96 -14.58 4.36 -6.98
N ASN A 97 -14.43 5.60 -6.51
CA ASN A 97 -14.87 6.80 -7.22
C ASN A 97 -13.95 7.13 -8.42
N SER A 98 -14.43 7.96 -9.35
CA SER A 98 -13.56 8.49 -10.42
C SER A 98 -12.48 9.40 -9.84
N GLY A 99 -11.25 9.23 -10.29
CA GLY A 99 -10.09 9.97 -9.82
C GLY A 99 -8.80 9.36 -10.35
N THR A 100 -7.68 10.03 -10.12
CA THR A 100 -6.35 9.47 -10.42
C THR A 100 -5.70 9.04 -9.11
N TYR A 101 -5.26 7.78 -9.07
CA TYR A 101 -4.82 7.11 -7.85
C TYR A 101 -3.30 7.03 -7.78
N ALA A 102 -2.73 7.56 -6.70
CA ALA A 102 -1.33 7.34 -6.32
C ALA A 102 -1.24 6.20 -5.30
N PHE A 103 -0.25 5.35 -5.48
CA PHE A 103 0.00 4.18 -4.67
C PHE A 103 1.50 4.04 -4.38
N MET A 104 1.83 3.62 -3.17
CA MET A 104 3.16 3.13 -2.79
C MET A 104 3.00 2.05 -1.71
N ALA A 105 3.64 0.90 -1.91
CA ALA A 105 3.77 -0.11 -0.85
C ALA A 105 4.64 0.44 0.30
N LEU A 106 4.27 0.12 1.54
CA LEU A 106 4.96 0.55 2.75
C LEU A 106 5.51 -0.65 3.51
N GLU A 107 6.54 -0.42 4.31
CA GLU A 107 7.11 -1.43 5.21
C GLU A 107 6.29 -1.61 6.50
N SER A 108 5.47 -0.62 6.86
CA SER A 108 4.63 -0.63 8.08
C SER A 108 3.35 0.20 7.93
N GLU A 109 2.50 0.16 8.94
CA GLU A 109 1.29 0.99 9.05
C GLU A 109 1.57 2.49 9.25
N THR A 110 2.81 2.86 9.57
CA THR A 110 3.23 4.27 9.67
C THR A 110 3.90 4.69 8.36
N PRO A 111 3.34 5.64 7.61
CA PRO A 111 3.88 6.04 6.32
C PRO A 111 5.06 7.00 6.49
N ASP A 112 6.13 6.81 5.72
CA ASP A 112 7.10 7.87 5.45
C ASP A 112 6.59 8.71 4.26
N CYS A 113 5.91 9.81 4.59
CA CYS A 113 5.28 10.68 3.60
C CYS A 113 6.30 11.33 2.64
N ALA A 114 7.52 11.62 3.13
CA ALA A 114 8.58 12.16 2.29
C ALA A 114 9.11 11.11 1.31
N ALA A 115 9.32 9.88 1.78
CA ALA A 115 9.69 8.76 0.93
C ALA A 115 8.63 8.48 -0.14
N ALA A 116 7.33 8.55 0.20
CA ALA A 116 6.26 8.37 -0.77
C ALA A 116 6.22 9.45 -1.85
N VAL A 117 6.32 10.71 -1.44
CA VAL A 117 6.39 11.82 -2.39
C VAL A 117 7.63 11.70 -3.30
N ASN A 118 8.78 11.32 -2.75
CA ASN A 118 9.99 11.09 -3.56
C ASN A 118 9.83 9.91 -4.53
N HIS A 119 9.29 8.79 -4.04
CA HIS A 119 9.00 7.62 -4.87
C HIS A 119 8.10 7.98 -6.06
N TRP A 120 7.06 8.80 -5.87
CA TRP A 120 6.23 9.24 -6.99
C TRP A 120 6.97 10.20 -7.92
N LYS A 121 7.79 11.12 -7.38
CA LYS A 121 8.60 12.05 -8.17
C LYS A 121 9.62 11.37 -9.07
N ASP A 122 10.19 10.25 -8.64
CA ASP A 122 11.18 9.50 -9.42
C ASP A 122 10.63 9.02 -10.78
N ALA A 123 9.31 8.88 -10.89
CA ALA A 123 8.65 8.54 -12.16
C ALA A 123 8.81 9.63 -13.23
N ALA A 124 9.19 10.86 -12.87
CA ALA A 124 9.49 11.91 -13.84
C ALA A 124 10.53 11.48 -14.88
N ASN A 125 11.50 10.65 -14.49
CA ASN A 125 12.54 10.13 -15.38
C ASN A 125 12.00 9.17 -16.44
N ASN A 126 10.77 8.66 -16.28
CA ASN A 126 10.10 7.86 -17.29
C ASN A 126 9.48 8.71 -18.41
N PHE A 127 9.42 10.05 -18.24
CA PHE A 127 8.83 10.98 -19.20
C PHE A 127 9.91 11.89 -19.79
N THR A 128 10.30 11.64 -21.04
CA THR A 128 11.25 12.50 -21.77
C THR A 128 10.60 13.75 -22.35
N THR A 129 9.29 13.67 -22.61
CA THR A 129 8.44 14.76 -23.09
C THR A 129 7.30 15.00 -22.08
N ILE A 130 6.37 15.89 -22.43
CA ILE A 130 5.15 16.01 -21.64
C ILE A 130 4.41 14.67 -21.61
N PRO A 131 3.92 14.20 -20.45
CA PRO A 131 3.18 12.95 -20.40
C PRO A 131 2.01 12.95 -21.41
N PRO A 132 1.84 11.89 -22.22
CA PRO A 132 0.82 11.84 -23.24
C PRO A 132 -0.56 11.49 -22.67
N PRO A 133 -1.66 11.66 -23.43
CA PRO A 133 -2.96 11.07 -23.09
C PRO A 133 -2.87 9.56 -22.84
N LYS A 134 -3.74 9.02 -21.96
CA LYS A 134 -3.68 7.60 -21.56
C LYS A 134 -3.77 6.62 -22.74
N LYS A 135 -4.64 6.88 -23.73
CA LYS A 135 -4.81 6.01 -24.91
C LYS A 135 -3.64 6.05 -25.88
N ASN A 136 -2.81 7.08 -25.84
CA ASN A 136 -1.69 7.23 -26.76
C ASN A 136 -0.52 6.31 -26.39
N GLU A 137 -0.35 5.99 -25.10
CA GLU A 137 0.72 5.11 -24.61
C GLU A 137 0.27 4.26 -23.41
N LEU A 138 -0.54 3.23 -23.66
CA LEU A 138 -1.09 2.36 -22.60
C LEU A 138 0.01 1.77 -21.70
N ASN A 139 1.08 1.25 -22.30
CA ASN A 139 2.19 0.61 -21.58
C ASN A 139 2.95 1.58 -20.66
N LEU A 140 2.90 2.90 -20.93
CA LEU A 140 3.54 3.90 -20.07
C LEU A 140 2.82 3.97 -18.72
N TYR A 141 1.50 3.85 -18.73
CA TYR A 141 0.65 3.97 -17.55
C TYR A 141 0.33 2.63 -16.87
N ASP A 142 0.76 1.50 -17.45
CA ASP A 142 0.81 0.21 -16.75
C ASP A 142 1.74 0.26 -15.53
N LYS A 143 2.72 1.17 -15.53
CA LYS A 143 3.55 1.46 -14.36
C LYS A 143 2.76 2.32 -13.38
N GLN A 144 2.30 1.71 -12.29
CA GLN A 144 1.57 2.43 -11.24
C GLN A 144 2.32 3.68 -10.73
N GLN A 145 3.66 3.65 -10.66
CA GLN A 145 4.47 4.81 -10.29
C GLN A 145 4.26 6.02 -11.22
N ASN A 146 4.06 5.78 -12.53
CA ASN A 146 3.77 6.84 -13.51
C ASN A 146 2.39 7.44 -13.27
N VAL A 147 1.38 6.61 -12.97
CA VAL A 147 0.04 7.08 -12.60
C VAL A 147 0.08 7.88 -11.30
N SER A 148 0.85 7.43 -10.31
CA SER A 148 1.05 8.13 -9.04
C SER A 148 1.69 9.51 -9.22
N PHE A 149 2.64 9.63 -10.15
CA PHE A 149 3.22 10.92 -10.52
C PHE A 149 2.19 11.89 -11.11
N ILE A 150 1.32 11.40 -12.00
CA ILE A 150 0.22 12.21 -12.56
C ILE A 150 -0.76 12.64 -11.46
N ALA A 151 -1.11 11.74 -10.54
CA ALA A 151 -1.97 12.06 -9.40
C ALA A 151 -1.35 13.15 -8.50
N LEU A 152 -0.07 13.02 -8.11
CA LEU A 152 0.64 13.98 -7.26
C LEU A 152 0.54 15.42 -7.81
N TYR A 153 0.75 15.56 -9.11
CA TYR A 153 0.76 16.86 -9.80
C TYR A 153 -0.54 17.22 -10.51
N ASN A 154 -1.68 16.61 -10.13
CA ASN A 154 -3.00 16.92 -10.69
C ASN A 154 -3.22 18.44 -10.82
N PRO A 155 -3.38 18.98 -12.04
CA PRO A 155 -3.28 20.41 -12.30
C PRO A 155 -4.56 21.19 -11.97
N SER A 156 -5.63 20.52 -11.56
CA SER A 156 -6.90 21.20 -11.30
C SER A 156 -6.78 22.18 -10.13
N ASN A 157 -7.22 23.42 -10.34
CA ASN A 157 -7.11 24.50 -9.36
C ASN A 157 -7.89 24.22 -8.06
N ASN A 158 -8.90 23.36 -8.11
CA ASN A 158 -9.75 22.98 -6.98
C ASN A 158 -9.59 21.51 -6.60
N ALA A 159 -8.45 20.89 -6.94
CA ALA A 159 -8.27 19.49 -6.69
C ALA A 159 -8.33 19.14 -5.19
N ALA A 160 -8.82 17.95 -4.90
CA ALA A 160 -8.84 17.36 -3.56
C ALA A 160 -8.05 16.06 -3.55
N ALA A 161 -7.56 15.68 -2.37
CA ALA A 161 -6.93 14.39 -2.15
C ALA A 161 -7.46 13.72 -0.89
N ASP A 162 -7.73 12.41 -0.98
CA ASP A 162 -7.94 11.52 0.15
C ASP A 162 -6.83 10.47 0.17
N CYS A 163 -5.94 10.60 1.15
CA CYS A 163 -4.74 9.77 1.30
C CYS A 163 -4.84 8.97 2.59
N ARG A 164 -4.79 7.65 2.48
CA ARG A 164 -4.96 6.74 3.62
C ARG A 164 -3.88 5.67 3.59
N VAL A 165 -3.47 5.23 4.78
CA VAL A 165 -2.74 3.97 4.91
C VAL A 165 -3.74 2.82 4.83
N VAL A 166 -3.48 1.92 3.91
CA VAL A 166 -4.19 0.66 3.72
C VAL A 166 -3.36 -0.45 4.37
N THR A 167 -3.99 -1.22 5.24
CA THR A 167 -3.41 -2.44 5.83
C THR A 167 -4.23 -3.64 5.41
N CYS A 168 -3.57 -4.63 4.85
CA CYS A 168 -4.14 -5.90 4.46
C CYS A 168 -3.45 -7.02 5.23
N THR A 169 -4.22 -7.83 5.95
CA THR A 169 -3.69 -8.97 6.72
C THR A 169 -4.30 -10.26 6.22
N ARG A 170 -3.44 -11.23 5.88
CA ARG A 170 -3.84 -12.62 5.68
C ARG A 170 -3.43 -13.42 6.92
N PRO A 171 -4.39 -13.94 7.69
CA PRO A 171 -4.09 -14.75 8.85
C PRO A 171 -3.37 -16.02 8.41
N ALA A 172 -2.57 -16.55 9.32
CA ALA A 172 -2.00 -17.89 9.19
C ALA A 172 -3.10 -18.88 8.82
N ALA A 173 -2.81 -19.80 7.88
CA ALA A 173 -3.72 -20.88 7.57
C ALA A 173 -3.92 -21.72 8.83
N SER A 174 -5.03 -21.51 9.52
CA SER A 174 -5.48 -22.43 10.55
C SER A 174 -5.92 -23.68 9.81
N GLU A 175 -5.21 -24.80 9.99
CA GLU A 175 -5.74 -26.11 9.61
C GLU A 175 -7.00 -26.34 10.47
N PHE A 176 -8.15 -25.86 10.02
CA PHE A 176 -9.43 -26.42 10.47
C PHE A 176 -9.48 -27.85 9.94
N THR A 177 -8.98 -28.79 10.75
CA THR A 177 -9.36 -30.18 10.57
C THR A 177 -10.85 -30.22 10.85
N THR A 178 -11.66 -30.37 9.81
CA THR A 178 -13.09 -30.68 9.94
C THR A 178 -13.19 -31.83 10.93
N ILE A 179 -13.91 -31.61 12.04
CA ILE A 179 -14.14 -32.62 13.08
C ILE A 179 -14.74 -33.84 12.38
N PRO A 180 -14.03 -34.98 12.28
CA PRO A 180 -14.64 -36.19 11.77
C PRO A 180 -15.71 -36.64 12.79
N PRO A 181 -16.88 -37.13 12.36
CA PRO A 181 -17.81 -37.75 13.28
C PRO A 181 -17.08 -38.89 14.02
N PRO A 182 -17.40 -39.14 15.31
CA PRO A 182 -16.58 -39.99 16.15
C PRO A 182 -16.60 -41.42 15.60
N LYS A 183 -15.51 -41.81 14.92
CA LYS A 183 -15.23 -43.22 14.67
C LYS A 183 -14.58 -43.78 15.91
N LYS A 184 -15.33 -44.65 16.58
CA LYS A 184 -14.88 -45.51 17.67
C LYS A 184 -13.66 -46.30 17.16
N ASN A 185 -12.46 -45.90 17.61
CA ASN A 185 -11.14 -46.53 17.42
C ASN A 185 -10.08 -45.75 16.59
N GLU A 186 -9.80 -44.48 16.91
CA GLU A 186 -8.50 -43.87 16.57
C GLU A 186 -7.75 -43.49 17.85
N LEU A 187 -6.80 -44.34 18.26
CA LEU A 187 -5.97 -44.15 19.46
C LEU A 187 -4.84 -43.12 19.27
N ASN A 188 -4.78 -42.49 18.09
CA ASN A 188 -3.67 -41.70 17.56
C ASN A 188 -3.99 -40.19 17.47
N LEU A 189 -5.18 -39.76 17.90
CA LEU A 189 -5.55 -38.34 17.94
C LEU A 189 -4.86 -37.58 19.08
N TYR A 190 -4.57 -38.26 20.19
CA TYR A 190 -3.94 -37.67 21.38
C TYR A 190 -2.41 -37.67 21.34
N ASP A 191 -1.80 -38.30 20.33
CA ASP A 191 -0.35 -38.28 20.12
C ASP A 191 0.13 -36.89 19.69
N LYS A 192 -0.78 -36.05 19.16
CA LYS A 192 -0.49 -34.65 18.85
C LYS A 192 -0.73 -33.81 20.09
N GLN A 193 0.35 -33.27 20.65
CA GLN A 193 0.32 -32.42 21.84
C GLN A 193 -0.68 -31.24 21.71
N GLN A 194 -0.83 -30.68 20.50
CA GLN A 194 -1.80 -29.60 20.23
C GLN A 194 -3.25 -30.02 20.49
N ASN A 195 -3.62 -31.26 20.17
CA ASN A 195 -4.97 -31.78 20.38
C ASN A 195 -5.26 -31.98 21.87
N VAL A 196 -4.26 -32.43 22.63
CA VAL A 196 -4.35 -32.56 24.09
C VAL A 196 -4.56 -31.19 24.74
N SER A 197 -3.78 -30.18 24.31
CA SER A 197 -3.91 -28.81 24.82
C SER A 197 -5.27 -28.18 24.49
N PHE A 198 -5.78 -28.39 23.27
CA PHE A 198 -7.09 -27.88 22.87
C PHE A 198 -8.22 -28.50 23.70
N ILE A 199 -8.20 -29.82 23.87
CA ILE A 199 -9.21 -30.53 24.68
C ILE A 199 -9.13 -30.12 26.16
N ALA A 200 -7.93 -29.94 26.70
CA ALA A 200 -7.73 -29.45 28.06
C ALA A 200 -8.26 -28.02 28.27
N LEU A 201 -8.10 -27.14 27.28
CA LEU A 201 -8.59 -25.77 27.33
C LEU A 201 -10.13 -25.68 27.34
N TYR A 202 -10.79 -26.57 26.61
CA TYR A 202 -12.26 -26.63 26.50
C TYR A 202 -12.87 -27.77 27.32
N ASN A 203 -12.29 -28.07 28.49
CA ASN A 203 -12.75 -29.15 29.37
C ASN A 203 -14.24 -28.97 29.74
N PRO A 204 -15.15 -29.84 29.26
CA PRO A 204 -16.60 -29.69 29.43
C PRO A 204 -17.09 -30.15 30.81
N SER A 205 -16.17 -30.45 31.74
CA SER A 205 -16.53 -30.79 33.12
C SER A 205 -17.33 -29.67 33.79
N ASN A 206 -18.29 -30.04 34.64
CA ASN A 206 -19.13 -29.09 35.38
C ASN A 206 -18.35 -28.28 36.44
N ASN A 207 -17.11 -28.64 36.73
CA ASN A 207 -16.21 -27.90 37.63
C ASN A 207 -14.74 -28.07 37.17
N PRO A 208 -14.32 -27.44 36.07
CA PRO A 208 -12.98 -27.61 35.53
C PRO A 208 -11.97 -26.81 36.36
N ALA A 209 -10.81 -27.41 36.64
CA ALA A 209 -9.69 -26.76 37.30
C ALA A 209 -8.45 -26.88 36.42
N ALA A 210 -7.65 -25.81 36.34
CA ALA A 210 -6.38 -25.77 35.62
C ALA A 210 -5.27 -25.26 36.53
N ASP A 211 -4.10 -25.91 36.50
CA ASP A 211 -2.86 -25.42 37.12
C ASP A 211 -1.86 -25.11 36.00
N CYS A 212 -1.64 -23.83 35.73
CA CYS A 212 -0.74 -23.36 34.67
C CYS A 212 0.60 -22.99 35.28
N ARG A 213 1.69 -23.61 34.78
CA ARG A 213 3.06 -23.30 35.22
C ARG A 213 3.95 -23.10 34.01
N VAL A 214 4.79 -22.07 34.06
CA VAL A 214 5.91 -21.92 33.14
C VAL A 214 7.05 -22.78 33.66
N VAL A 215 7.48 -23.77 32.88
CA VAL A 215 8.58 -24.66 33.24
C VAL A 215 9.74 -24.40 32.29
N THR A 216 10.91 -24.10 32.84
CA THR A 216 12.14 -23.96 32.06
C THR A 216 12.93 -25.25 32.17
N CYS A 217 13.03 -25.99 31.06
CA CYS A 217 13.87 -27.18 30.96
C CYS A 217 15.24 -26.79 30.39
N THR A 218 16.32 -27.00 31.15
CA THR A 218 17.69 -26.86 30.64
C THR A 218 18.22 -28.24 30.28
N ARG A 219 18.62 -28.43 29.02
CA ARG A 219 19.22 -29.69 28.54
C ARG A 219 20.74 -29.63 28.70
N PRO A 220 21.39 -30.59 29.39
CA PRO A 220 22.85 -30.68 29.41
C PRO A 220 23.37 -30.98 28.00
N ALA A 221 24.45 -30.31 27.61
CA ALA A 221 25.08 -30.51 26.30
C ALA A 221 25.82 -31.85 26.25
N ALA A 222 25.21 -32.87 25.66
CA ALA A 222 25.94 -34.00 25.09
C ALA A 222 25.16 -34.71 23.95
N SER A 223 25.89 -34.86 22.85
CA SER A 223 25.73 -35.67 21.64
C SER A 223 24.51 -35.48 20.72
N ASP A 224 24.87 -35.33 19.45
CA ASP A 224 24.11 -35.09 18.24
C ASP A 224 23.04 -36.12 17.85
N ASN A 225 22.22 -35.66 16.90
CA ASN A 225 21.30 -36.37 16.01
C ASN A 225 19.88 -36.62 16.52
N SER A 226 19.10 -35.54 16.59
CA SER A 226 17.68 -35.61 16.21
C SER A 226 17.28 -34.32 15.50
N PRO A 227 16.68 -34.36 14.30
CA PRO A 227 16.17 -33.17 13.66
C PRO A 227 15.03 -32.66 14.53
N SER A 228 15.29 -31.58 15.24
CA SER A 228 14.26 -30.79 15.92
C SER A 228 13.39 -30.21 14.82
N ASN A 229 12.37 -30.96 14.39
CA ASN A 229 11.34 -30.50 13.48
C ASN A 229 10.48 -29.46 14.20
N PHE A 230 11.01 -28.24 14.34
CA PHE A 230 10.18 -27.05 14.46
C PHE A 230 9.51 -26.87 13.09
N ARG A 231 8.30 -27.44 12.95
CA ARG A 231 7.45 -27.18 11.79
C ARG A 231 7.16 -25.68 11.74
N SER A 232 7.52 -25.05 10.63
CA SER A 232 7.10 -23.69 10.31
C SER A 232 5.58 -23.66 10.22
N THR A 233 4.96 -22.98 11.18
CA THR A 233 3.62 -22.44 10.99
C THR A 233 3.70 -21.41 9.87
N ALA A 234 2.82 -21.47 8.86
CA ALA A 234 2.71 -20.38 7.91
C ALA A 234 2.36 -19.11 8.69
N GLU A 235 3.30 -18.17 8.78
CA GLU A 235 3.16 -16.95 9.57
C GLU A 235 2.06 -16.04 8.99
N GLU A 236 1.47 -15.20 9.85
CA GLU A 236 0.55 -14.14 9.44
C GLU A 236 1.28 -13.20 8.46
N LYS A 237 0.68 -12.96 7.28
CA LYS A 237 1.24 -12.01 6.30
C LYS A 237 0.51 -10.68 6.38
N LYS A 238 1.26 -9.58 6.41
CA LYS A 238 0.72 -8.21 6.35
C LYS A 238 1.33 -7.48 5.16
N GLY A 239 0.51 -6.71 4.47
CA GLY A 239 0.91 -5.76 3.45
C GLY A 239 0.35 -4.38 3.78
N TYR A 240 1.16 -3.35 3.55
CA TYR A 240 0.81 -1.96 3.82
C TYR A 240 0.99 -1.12 2.56
N ALA A 241 0.16 -0.09 2.38
CA ALA A 241 0.35 0.89 1.33
C ALA A 241 -0.17 2.26 1.72
N LEU A 242 0.46 3.30 1.17
CA LEU A 242 -0.15 4.61 1.05
C LEU A 242 -0.95 4.64 -0.26
N LEU A 243 -2.27 4.81 -0.15
CA LEU A 243 -3.15 5.01 -1.30
C LEU A 243 -3.75 6.41 -1.22
N CYS A 244 -3.63 7.16 -2.30
CA CYS A 244 -4.18 8.50 -2.45
C CYS A 244 -5.09 8.55 -3.67
N MET A 245 -6.34 8.97 -3.47
CA MET A 245 -7.24 9.35 -4.56
C MET A 245 -7.16 10.85 -4.77
N THR A 246 -6.89 11.30 -6.00
CA THR A 246 -6.94 12.72 -6.36
C THR A 246 -8.10 12.99 -7.32
N THR A 247 -8.85 14.06 -7.06
CA THR A 247 -10.02 14.43 -7.85
C THR A 247 -9.95 15.90 -8.28
N PRO A 248 -10.41 16.24 -9.49
CA PRO A 248 -10.98 15.35 -10.52
C PRO A 248 -9.92 14.46 -11.19
N GLU A 249 -10.33 13.50 -12.01
CA GLU A 249 -9.40 12.64 -12.77
C GLU A 249 -8.47 13.47 -13.68
N ALA A 250 -7.16 13.37 -13.44
CA ALA A 250 -6.12 14.05 -14.20
C ALA A 250 -5.62 13.23 -15.40
N LEU A 251 -5.55 11.90 -15.26
CA LEU A 251 -5.11 11.00 -16.33
C LEU A 251 -6.30 10.54 -17.17
N LYS A 252 -6.59 11.25 -18.26
CA LYS A 252 -7.71 10.92 -19.15
C LYS A 252 -7.25 10.20 -20.42
N ASP A 253 -8.19 9.56 -21.08
CA ASP A 253 -7.97 8.80 -22.31
C ASP A 253 -7.41 9.63 -23.47
N ASN A 254 -7.99 10.80 -23.75
CA ASN A 254 -7.72 11.56 -24.97
C ASN A 254 -7.11 12.96 -24.71
N GLU A 255 -6.80 13.29 -23.46
CA GLU A 255 -6.27 14.60 -23.06
C GLU A 255 -4.94 14.40 -22.32
N ALA A 256 -3.94 15.22 -22.63
CA ALA A 256 -2.67 15.19 -21.90
C ALA A 256 -2.92 15.69 -20.47
N PRO A 257 -2.33 15.05 -19.45
CA PRO A 257 -2.58 15.40 -18.06
C PRO A 257 -2.06 16.79 -17.67
N PHE A 258 -1.14 17.37 -18.44
CA PHE A 258 -0.55 18.69 -18.17
C PHE A 258 -0.51 19.54 -19.45
N THR A 259 -0.48 20.87 -19.28
CA THR A 259 -0.02 21.80 -20.32
C THR A 259 1.51 21.89 -20.32
N GLU A 260 2.10 22.43 -21.39
CA GLU A 260 3.56 22.59 -21.48
C GLU A 260 4.11 23.53 -20.39
N GLU A 261 3.37 24.59 -20.05
CA GLU A 261 3.74 25.48 -18.95
C GLU A 261 3.74 24.75 -17.60
N GLN A 262 2.69 23.97 -17.31
CA GLN A 262 2.60 23.17 -16.09
C GLN A 262 3.73 22.15 -16.04
N TRP A 263 4.00 21.46 -17.15
CA TRP A 263 5.08 20.48 -17.23
C TRP A 263 6.46 21.08 -16.97
N ASN A 264 6.72 22.27 -17.49
CA ASN A 264 7.99 22.97 -17.25
C ASN A 264 8.14 23.39 -15.78
N LYS A 265 7.07 23.85 -15.11
CA LYS A 265 7.11 24.15 -13.67
C LYS A 265 7.30 22.89 -12.82
N ILE A 266 6.64 21.79 -13.18
CA ILE A 266 6.82 20.49 -12.51
C ILE A 266 8.28 20.06 -12.63
N LYS A 267 8.88 20.02 -13.82
CA LYS A 267 10.30 19.67 -14.00
C LYS A 267 11.24 20.58 -13.21
N ALA A 268 10.99 21.88 -13.22
CA ALA A 268 11.78 22.85 -12.44
C ALA A 268 11.68 22.60 -10.91
N SER A 269 10.52 22.14 -10.43
CA SER A 269 10.34 21.79 -9.01
C SER A 269 11.13 20.56 -8.58
N LEU A 270 11.43 19.65 -9.52
CA LEU A 270 12.12 18.39 -9.27
C LEU A 270 13.64 18.53 -9.23
N THR A 271 14.20 19.42 -10.05
CA THR A 271 15.64 19.65 -10.09
C THR A 271 16.15 20.42 -8.88
N GLY A 272 15.25 21.08 -8.14
CA GLY A 272 15.57 21.90 -6.97
C GLY A 272 16.39 23.13 -7.37
N SER A 273 16.00 24.29 -6.85
CA SER A 273 16.88 25.46 -6.79
C SER A 273 18.14 25.06 -6.02
N ALA A 274 19.19 24.59 -6.74
CA ALA A 274 20.53 24.90 -6.31
C ALA A 274 20.51 26.41 -6.08
N SER A 275 20.76 26.83 -4.84
CA SER A 275 21.12 28.21 -4.58
C SER A 275 22.17 28.54 -5.64
N ALA A 276 21.81 29.34 -6.63
CA ALA A 276 22.80 29.84 -7.56
C ALA A 276 23.70 30.67 -6.68
N VAL A 277 24.81 30.07 -6.22
CA VAL A 277 26.00 30.84 -5.92
C VAL A 277 26.34 31.42 -7.28
N ALA A 278 25.73 32.58 -7.57
CA ALA A 278 26.12 33.38 -8.70
C ALA A 278 27.65 33.45 -8.61
N PRO A 279 28.40 33.06 -9.65
CA PRO A 279 29.82 33.30 -9.62
C PRO A 279 29.97 34.79 -9.38
N SER A 280 30.50 35.16 -8.21
CA SER A 280 30.87 36.54 -7.93
C SER A 280 31.78 36.94 -9.07
N LEU A 281 31.24 37.68 -10.03
CA LEU A 281 32.01 38.40 -11.02
C LEU A 281 32.80 39.44 -10.24
N LEU A 282 33.95 39.01 -9.72
CA LEU A 282 35.03 39.89 -9.34
C LEU A 282 35.43 40.61 -10.63
N ALA A 283 34.81 41.76 -10.85
CA ALA A 283 35.25 42.72 -11.84
C ALA A 283 36.66 43.18 -11.42
N VAL A 284 37.68 42.55 -11.99
CA VAL A 284 39.07 43.01 -11.88
C VAL A 284 39.16 44.30 -12.71
N ALA A 285 39.09 45.44 -12.03
CA ALA A 285 39.40 46.72 -12.62
C ALA A 285 40.91 46.80 -12.89
N ILE A 286 41.30 46.66 -14.16
CA ILE A 286 42.67 46.93 -14.59
C ILE A 286 42.83 48.45 -14.65
N ALA A 287 43.46 49.03 -13.62
CA ALA A 287 43.93 50.40 -13.68
C ALA A 287 45.18 50.47 -14.58
N ALA A 288 44.98 50.86 -15.84
CA ALA A 288 46.08 51.28 -16.69
C ALA A 288 46.55 52.67 -16.25
N LEU A 289 47.61 52.72 -15.45
CA LEU A 289 48.39 53.93 -15.23
C LEU A 289 49.60 53.90 -16.17
N GLY A 290 49.45 54.58 -17.30
CA GLY A 290 50.58 55.07 -18.09
C GLY A 290 50.80 56.55 -17.81
N LEU A 291 52.06 56.94 -17.56
CA LEU A 291 52.72 58.27 -17.76
C LEU A 291 54.10 58.17 -17.07
N LEU A 292 55.22 57.95 -17.78
CA LEU A 292 56.08 58.90 -18.52
C LEU A 292 56.86 59.92 -17.66
N ALA A 293 58.19 59.95 -17.90
CA ALA A 293 59.21 60.95 -17.58
C ALA A 293 59.68 61.03 -16.10
N LEU A 294 60.97 61.11 -15.74
CA LEU A 294 62.24 61.39 -16.42
C LEU A 294 63.32 60.39 -15.97
#